data_AF-A0A6A7A6D7-F1
#
_entry.id   AF-A0A6A7A6D7-F1
#
_cell.length_a   1.000
_cell.length_b   1.000
_cell.length_c   1.000
_cell.angle_alpha   90.00
_cell.angle_beta   90.00
_cell.angle_gamma   90.00
#
_symmetry.space_group_name_H-M   'P 1'
#
loop_
_entity.id
_entity.type
_entity.pdbx_description
1 polymer ?
#
loop_
_entity_poly.entity_id
_entity_poly.type
_entity_poly.pdbx_seq_one_letter_code
_entity_poly.pdbx_strand_id
1 'polypeptide(L)'
;ADWRKLREVVQEVVKAGAEREANQVTQALHSYQVQNQLLLHENKGLRESTSTKKKRKNHGRKLDLQKEGEYHGGAEWWSLRSFKRASERQAQKEQDELEENLQKAERKQIKASNALLKKRLQEEKRVKRERLKEERERRRKGRLRNRPKRNNKKR
;
A
#
# COMPACT_ATOMS: atom_id res chain seq x y z
N ALA A 1 39.35 5.43 -20.43
CA ALA A 1 40.67 4.98 -20.91
C ALA A 1 40.80 5.39 -22.36
N ASP A 2 41.91 6.02 -22.75
CA ASP A 2 42.12 6.43 -24.14
C ASP A 2 42.56 5.21 -24.97
N TRP A 3 41.80 4.85 -25.99
CA TRP A 3 42.14 3.74 -26.90
C TRP A 3 43.51 3.93 -27.57
N ARG A 4 43.97 5.18 -27.70
CA ARG A 4 45.30 5.54 -28.22
C ARG A 4 46.42 5.01 -27.34
N LYS A 5 46.27 5.12 -26.01
CA LYS A 5 47.24 4.59 -25.04
C LYS A 5 47.25 3.06 -25.05
N LEU A 6 46.08 2.44 -25.21
CA LEU A 6 45.98 0.99 -25.40
C LEU A 6 46.64 0.54 -26.71
N ARG A 7 46.51 1.31 -27.78
CA ARG A 7 47.16 1.02 -29.07
C ARG A 7 48.68 1.09 -28.96
N GLU A 8 49.22 2.09 -28.26
CA GLU A 8 50.67 2.22 -28.01
C GLU A 8 51.21 0.99 -27.28
N VAL A 9 50.55 0.58 -26.18
CA VAL A 9 50.92 -0.63 -25.43
C VAL A 9 50.84 -1.90 -26.30
N VAL A 10 49.81 -2.02 -27.14
CA VAL A 10 49.68 -3.16 -28.07
C VAL A 10 50.82 -3.16 -29.10
N GLN A 11 51.21 -2.01 -29.62
CA GLN A 11 52.31 -1.89 -30.58
C GLN A 11 53.67 -2.22 -29.96
N GLU A 12 53.90 -1.86 -28.69
CA GLU A 12 55.14 -2.21 -27.97
C GLU A 12 55.31 -3.72 -27.72
N VAL A 13 54.21 -4.46 -27.58
CA VAL A 13 54.22 -5.89 -27.26
C VAL A 13 54.26 -6.78 -28.52
N VAL A 14 53.91 -6.23 -29.69
CA VAL A 14 53.77 -7.00 -30.94
C VAL A 14 55.12 -7.29 -31.58
N LYS A 15 55.37 -8.56 -31.91
CA LYS A 15 56.57 -9.02 -32.63
C LYS A 15 56.53 -8.58 -34.10
N ALA A 16 57.70 -8.31 -34.68
CA ALA A 16 57.84 -7.95 -36.10
C ALA A 16 57.16 -9.00 -36.99
N GLY A 17 56.21 -8.57 -37.82
CA GLY A 17 55.41 -9.43 -38.71
C GLY A 17 53.94 -9.64 -38.30
N ALA A 18 53.57 -9.41 -37.03
CA ALA A 18 52.18 -9.57 -36.54
C ALA A 18 51.36 -8.25 -36.51
N GLU A 19 51.86 -7.20 -37.16
CA GLU A 19 51.26 -5.86 -37.14
C GLU A 19 49.83 -5.80 -37.71
N ARG A 20 49.52 -6.64 -38.70
CA ARG A 20 48.18 -6.69 -39.32
C ARG A 20 47.12 -7.18 -38.34
N GLU A 21 47.43 -8.24 -37.61
CA GLU A 21 46.54 -8.84 -36.59
C GLU A 21 46.38 -7.87 -35.41
N ALA A 22 47.47 -7.24 -34.98
CA ALA A 22 47.44 -6.20 -33.95
C ALA A 22 46.56 -5.01 -34.36
N ASN A 23 46.66 -4.56 -35.61
CA ASN A 23 45.83 -3.47 -36.12
C ASN A 23 44.34 -3.87 -36.19
N GLN A 24 44.01 -5.10 -36.55
CA GLN A 24 42.63 -5.60 -36.51
C GLN A 24 42.07 -5.60 -35.07
N VAL A 25 42.85 -6.07 -34.11
CA VAL A 25 42.45 -6.09 -32.68
C VAL A 25 42.27 -4.66 -32.15
N THR A 26 43.17 -3.73 -32.49
CA THR A 26 43.03 -2.34 -32.04
C THR A 26 41.84 -1.62 -32.68
N GLN A 27 41.52 -1.91 -33.94
CA GLN A 27 40.32 -1.39 -34.60
C GLN A 27 39.04 -1.94 -33.97
N ALA A 28 38.99 -3.25 -33.68
CA ALA A 28 37.85 -3.85 -32.99
C ALA A 28 37.70 -3.28 -31.57
N LEU A 29 38.79 -3.10 -30.83
CA LEU A 29 38.75 -2.51 -29.50
C LEU A 29 38.23 -1.06 -29.55
N HIS A 30 38.68 -0.27 -30.53
CA HIS A 30 38.18 1.08 -30.73
C HIS A 30 36.68 1.10 -31.03
N SER A 31 36.20 0.24 -31.92
CA SER A 31 34.77 0.18 -32.26
C SER A 31 33.92 -0.21 -31.04
N TYR A 32 34.36 -1.20 -30.25
CA TYR A 32 33.69 -1.56 -28.99
C TYR A 32 33.73 -0.43 -27.95
N GLN A 33 34.83 0.31 -27.84
CA GLN A 33 34.92 1.45 -26.94
C GLN A 33 33.89 2.53 -27.31
N VAL A 34 33.79 2.87 -28.60
CA VAL A 34 32.81 3.85 -29.10
C VAL A 34 31.38 3.36 -28.84
N GLN A 35 31.08 2.10 -29.15
CA GLN A 35 29.77 1.50 -28.88
C GLN A 35 29.42 1.54 -27.39
N ASN A 36 30.36 1.19 -26.51
CA ASN A 36 30.13 1.25 -25.07
C ASN A 36 29.87 2.68 -24.59
N GLN A 37 30.59 3.67 -25.11
CA GLN A 37 30.34 5.08 -24.78
C GLN A 37 28.94 5.51 -25.21
N LEU A 38 28.53 5.18 -26.45
CA LEU A 38 27.18 5.47 -26.94
C LEU A 38 26.12 4.81 -26.06
N LEU A 39 26.27 3.53 -25.74
CA LEU A 39 25.35 2.80 -24.86
C LEU A 39 25.29 3.41 -23.45
N LEU A 40 26.40 3.89 -22.89
CA LEU A 40 26.42 4.57 -21.60
C LEU A 40 25.65 5.89 -21.64
N HIS A 41 25.83 6.68 -22.70
CA HIS A 41 25.11 7.93 -22.90
C HIS A 41 23.60 7.70 -23.09
N GLU A 42 23.22 6.71 -23.90
CA GLU A 42 21.83 6.32 -24.09
C GLU A 42 21.20 5.84 -22.78
N ASN A 43 21.86 4.95 -22.04
CA ASN A 43 21.38 4.50 -20.74
C ASN A 43 21.21 5.65 -19.74
N LYS A 44 22.16 6.60 -19.73
CA LYS A 44 22.07 7.80 -18.90
C LYS A 44 20.86 8.66 -19.30
N GLY A 45 20.68 8.93 -20.60
CA GLY A 45 19.54 9.69 -21.12
C GLY A 45 18.19 9.01 -20.83
N LEU A 46 18.11 7.68 -20.94
CA LEU A 46 16.92 6.91 -20.59
C LEU A 46 16.62 6.98 -19.08
N ARG A 47 17.64 6.88 -18.22
CA ARG A 47 17.49 7.04 -16.77
C ARG A 47 17.02 8.45 -16.39
N GLU A 48 17.55 9.47 -17.04
CA GLU A 48 17.14 10.86 -16.82
C GLU A 48 15.70 11.11 -17.32
N SER A 49 15.35 10.61 -18.51
CA SER A 49 13.99 10.69 -19.06
C SER A 49 12.97 9.97 -18.17
N THR A 50 13.31 8.80 -17.65
CA THR A 50 12.43 8.08 -16.73
C THR A 50 12.31 8.79 -15.38
N SER A 51 13.39 9.36 -14.85
CA SER A 51 13.38 10.18 -13.63
C SER A 51 12.51 11.43 -13.79
N THR A 52 12.68 12.18 -14.88
CA THR A 52 11.86 13.37 -15.17
C THR A 52 10.39 13.03 -15.38
N LYS A 53 10.07 11.94 -16.09
CA LYS A 53 8.69 11.43 -16.22
C LYS A 53 8.07 11.09 -14.86
N LYS A 54 8.81 10.40 -13.98
CA LYS A 54 8.35 10.09 -12.61
C LYS A 54 8.08 11.36 -11.80
N LYS A 55 9.00 12.34 -11.84
CA LYS A 55 8.82 13.64 -11.18
C LYS A 55 7.60 14.38 -11.70
N ARG A 56 7.36 14.37 -13.03
CA ARG A 56 6.18 14.99 -13.65
C ARG A 56 4.87 14.32 -13.22
N LYS A 57 4.84 12.99 -13.14
CA LYS A 57 3.66 12.26 -12.63
C LYS A 57 3.41 12.58 -11.16
N ASN A 58 4.48 12.64 -10.37
CA ASN A 58 4.46 12.96 -8.94
C ASN A 58 4.47 14.48 -8.68
N HIS A 59 3.91 15.29 -9.59
CA HIS A 59 3.64 16.68 -9.24
C HIS A 59 2.83 16.68 -7.93
N GLY A 60 3.33 17.39 -6.93
CA GLY A 60 2.70 17.43 -5.61
C GLY A 60 1.23 17.85 -5.71
N ARG A 61 0.45 17.53 -4.68
CA ARG A 61 -0.93 18.05 -4.57
C ARG A 61 -0.86 19.57 -4.73
N LYS A 62 -1.61 20.11 -5.70
CA LYS A 62 -1.68 21.55 -5.90
C LYS A 62 -2.30 22.16 -4.65
N LEU A 63 -1.63 23.15 -4.08
CA LEU A 63 -2.18 23.88 -2.95
C LEU A 63 -3.39 24.67 -3.43
N ASP A 64 -4.55 24.44 -2.80
CA ASP A 64 -5.80 25.08 -3.19
C ASP A 64 -5.85 26.53 -2.67
N LEU A 65 -5.30 27.45 -3.47
CA LEU A 65 -5.35 28.88 -3.25
C LEU A 65 -6.76 29.38 -3.58
N GLN A 66 -7.56 29.61 -2.54
CA GLN A 66 -8.89 30.19 -2.68
C GLN A 66 -8.78 31.70 -2.79
N LYS A 67 -9.57 32.30 -3.69
CA LYS A 67 -9.71 33.75 -3.79
C LYS A 67 -10.46 34.26 -2.57
N GLU A 68 -9.85 35.18 -1.83
CA GLU A 68 -10.51 35.87 -0.73
C GLU A 68 -11.08 37.19 -1.25
N GLY A 69 -12.29 37.12 -1.81
CA GLY A 69 -13.04 38.29 -2.27
C GLY A 69 -13.40 38.31 -3.77
N GLU A 70 -14.29 39.23 -4.13
CA GLU A 70 -14.78 39.49 -5.49
C GLU A 70 -13.82 40.41 -6.27
N TYR A 71 -12.60 39.95 -6.55
CA TYR A 71 -11.73 40.67 -7.50
C TYR A 71 -11.97 40.17 -8.92
N HIS A 72 -12.58 41.01 -9.76
CA HIS A 72 -12.93 40.71 -11.15
C HIS A 72 -11.87 41.17 -12.18
N GLY A 73 -10.67 41.54 -11.74
CA GLY A 73 -9.56 41.88 -12.64
C GLY A 73 -8.87 40.62 -13.20
N GLY A 74 -8.37 40.70 -14.44
CA GLY A 74 -7.78 39.55 -15.15
C GLY A 74 -6.44 39.03 -14.60
N ALA A 75 -5.81 39.73 -13.66
CA ALA A 75 -4.55 39.32 -13.03
C ALA A 75 -4.75 39.04 -11.53
N GLU A 76 -4.51 37.79 -11.11
CA GLU A 76 -4.62 37.35 -9.73
C GLU A 76 -3.27 37.48 -9.02
N TRP A 77 -3.19 38.38 -8.04
CA TRP A 77 -2.02 38.54 -7.20
C TRP A 77 -2.15 37.70 -5.94
N TRP A 78 -1.30 36.68 -5.79
CA TRP A 78 -1.25 35.85 -4.61
C TRP A 78 -0.30 36.44 -3.57
N SER A 79 -0.83 36.73 -2.38
CA SER A 79 0.00 37.16 -1.25
C SER A 79 0.58 35.95 -0.51
N LEU A 80 1.72 36.15 0.18
CA LEU A 80 2.28 35.16 1.12
C LEU A 80 1.26 34.68 2.17
N ARG A 81 0.33 35.55 2.55
CA ARG A 81 -0.76 35.23 3.48
C ARG A 81 -1.73 34.21 2.88
N SER A 82 -2.07 34.34 1.59
CA SER A 82 -2.93 33.41 0.86
C SER A 82 -2.33 32.01 0.82
N PHE A 83 -1.01 31.91 0.64
CA PHE A 83 -0.28 30.63 0.73
C PHE A 83 -0.34 30.02 2.12
N LYS A 84 -0.05 30.80 3.18
CA LYS A 84 -0.12 30.29 4.57
C LYS A 84 -1.50 29.73 4.89
N ARG A 85 -2.56 30.47 4.55
CA ARG A 85 -3.95 30.03 4.77
C ARG A 85 -4.29 28.75 4.02
N ALA A 86 -3.82 28.61 2.78
CA ALA A 86 -4.06 27.39 2.01
C ALA A 86 -3.32 26.19 2.62
N SER A 87 -2.09 26.38 3.10
CA SER A 87 -1.34 25.35 3.82
C SER A 87 -2.01 24.95 5.13
N GLU A 88 -2.48 25.91 5.92
CA GLU A 88 -3.22 25.66 7.16
C GLU A 88 -4.51 24.85 6.90
N ARG A 89 -5.29 25.21 5.88
CA ARG A 89 -6.48 24.45 5.47
C ARG A 89 -6.14 23.02 5.06
N GLN A 90 -5.04 22.83 4.35
CA GLN A 90 -4.64 21.48 3.93
C GLN A 90 -4.19 20.64 5.13
N ALA A 91 -3.43 21.22 6.06
CA ALA A 91 -3.04 20.55 7.30
C ALA A 91 -4.24 20.16 8.15
N GLN A 92 -5.26 21.03 8.25
CA GLN A 92 -6.51 20.71 8.94
C GLN A 92 -7.25 19.54 8.27
N LYS A 93 -7.42 19.57 6.95
CA LYS A 93 -8.05 18.45 6.21
C LYS A 93 -7.31 17.13 6.43
N GLU A 94 -5.98 17.17 6.43
CA GLU A 94 -5.16 15.97 6.67
C GLU A 94 -5.34 15.45 8.10
N GLN A 95 -5.44 16.34 9.11
CA GLN A 95 -5.75 15.96 10.49
C GLN A 95 -7.16 15.36 10.59
N ASP A 96 -8.17 16.01 10.01
CA ASP A 96 -9.56 15.53 10.00
C ASP A 96 -9.68 14.14 9.35
N GLU A 97 -9.01 13.93 8.20
CA GLU A 97 -8.96 12.63 7.52
C GLU A 97 -8.33 11.55 8.39
N LEU A 98 -7.26 11.87 9.12
CA LEU A 98 -6.60 10.94 10.04
C LEU A 98 -7.51 10.59 11.22
N GLU A 99 -8.14 11.59 11.84
CA GLU A 99 -9.08 11.39 12.94
C GLU A 99 -10.29 10.56 12.51
N GLU A 100 -10.87 10.84 11.34
CA GLU A 100 -11.96 10.04 10.80
C GLU A 100 -11.56 8.58 10.59
N ASN A 101 -10.35 8.34 10.08
CA ASN A 101 -9.85 6.99 9.85
C ASN A 101 -9.65 6.24 11.17
N LEU A 102 -9.11 6.91 12.19
CA LEU A 102 -9.01 6.37 13.55
C LEU A 102 -10.39 6.04 14.12
N GLN A 103 -11.34 6.97 14.05
CA GLN A 103 -12.71 6.73 14.52
C GLN A 103 -13.39 5.57 13.77
N LYS A 104 -13.18 5.45 12.45
CA LYS A 104 -13.68 4.31 11.66
C LYS A 104 -13.08 3.00 12.14
N ALA A 105 -11.79 2.97 12.49
CA ALA A 105 -11.13 1.79 13.04
C ALA A 105 -11.67 1.42 14.43
N GLU A 106 -11.81 2.39 15.33
CA GLU A 106 -12.39 2.19 16.66
C GLU A 106 -13.84 1.67 16.59
N ARG A 107 -14.66 2.27 15.72
CA ARG A 107 -16.04 1.81 15.48
C ARG A 107 -16.07 0.36 14.99
N LYS A 108 -15.12 -0.06 14.15
CA LYS A 108 -15.01 -1.46 13.72
C LYS A 108 -14.66 -2.37 14.89
N GLN A 109 -13.73 -1.98 15.76
CA GLN A 109 -13.36 -2.75 16.94
C GLN A 109 -14.53 -2.88 17.92
N ILE A 110 -15.24 -1.79 18.23
CA ILE A 110 -16.43 -1.80 19.10
C ILE A 110 -17.55 -2.67 18.52
N LYS A 111 -17.76 -2.63 17.20
CA LYS A 111 -18.74 -3.52 16.55
C LYS A 111 -18.35 -4.99 16.69
N ALA A 112 -17.07 -5.33 16.53
CA ALA A 112 -16.58 -6.68 16.67
C ALA A 112 -16.73 -7.20 18.12
N SER A 113 -16.35 -6.40 19.12
CA SER A 113 -16.49 -6.77 20.53
C SER A 113 -17.97 -6.95 20.92
N ASN A 114 -18.84 -6.03 20.50
CA ASN A 114 -20.28 -6.15 20.74
C ASN A 114 -20.90 -7.38 20.05
N ALA A 115 -20.43 -7.74 18.85
CA ALA A 115 -20.88 -8.96 18.18
C ALA A 115 -20.46 -10.22 18.96
N LEU A 116 -19.24 -10.25 19.51
CA LEU A 116 -18.77 -11.34 20.37
C LEU A 116 -19.60 -11.45 21.66
N LEU A 117 -19.86 -10.32 22.33
CA LEU A 117 -20.70 -10.29 23.54
C LEU A 117 -22.13 -10.77 23.24
N LYS A 118 -22.73 -10.35 22.12
CA LYS A 118 -24.05 -10.82 21.70
C LYS A 118 -24.07 -12.33 21.45
N LYS A 119 -23.03 -12.90 20.83
CA LYS A 119 -22.92 -14.36 20.62
C LYS A 119 -22.88 -15.10 21.96
N ARG A 120 -22.04 -14.65 22.91
CA ARG A 120 -21.98 -15.25 24.26
C ARG A 120 -23.32 -15.20 24.98
N LEU A 121 -24.00 -14.06 24.95
CA LEU A 121 -25.34 -13.92 25.54
C LEU A 121 -26.38 -14.83 24.88
N GLN A 122 -26.29 -15.06 23.56
CA GLN A 122 -27.18 -15.98 22.85
C GLN A 122 -26.91 -17.44 23.24
N GLU A 123 -25.64 -17.84 23.36
CA GLU A 123 -25.24 -19.17 23.82
C GLU A 123 -25.72 -19.44 25.25
N GLU A 124 -25.50 -18.50 26.19
CA GLU A 124 -26.02 -18.63 27.55
C GLU A 124 -27.55 -18.78 27.61
N LYS A 125 -28.27 -18.03 26.78
CA LYS A 125 -29.73 -18.16 26.66
C LYS A 125 -30.13 -19.52 26.11
N ARG A 126 -29.40 -20.08 25.15
CA ARG A 126 -29.64 -21.44 24.62
C ARG A 126 -29.40 -22.49 25.70
N VAL A 127 -28.27 -22.42 26.40
CA VAL A 127 -27.93 -23.33 27.51
C VAL A 127 -28.98 -23.27 28.61
N LYS A 128 -29.43 -22.06 29.02
CA LYS A 128 -30.51 -21.90 30.00
C LYS A 128 -31.82 -22.54 29.53
N ARG A 129 -32.19 -22.40 28.25
CA ARG A 129 -33.38 -23.03 27.67
C ARG A 129 -33.28 -24.55 27.66
N GLU A 130 -32.12 -25.10 27.34
CA GLU A 130 -31.86 -26.55 27.36
C GLU A 130 -31.95 -27.11 28.78
N ARG A 131 -31.29 -26.46 29.76
CA ARG A 131 -31.40 -26.84 31.18
C ARG A 131 -32.86 -26.85 31.66
N LEU A 132 -33.64 -25.82 31.31
CA LEU A 132 -35.06 -25.76 31.65
C LEU A 132 -35.89 -26.86 30.96
N LYS A 133 -35.57 -27.22 29.73
CA LYS A 133 -36.23 -28.35 29.03
C LYS A 133 -35.91 -29.68 29.71
N GLU A 134 -34.64 -29.90 30.04
CA GLU A 134 -34.19 -31.13 30.69
C GLU A 134 -34.83 -31.28 32.08
N GLU A 135 -34.92 -30.20 32.85
CA GLU A 135 -35.61 -30.18 34.14
C GLU A 135 -37.12 -30.49 33.98
N ARG A 136 -37.78 -29.92 32.97
CA ARG A 136 -39.18 -30.23 32.65
C ARG A 136 -39.37 -31.71 32.27
N GLU A 137 -38.47 -32.28 31.49
CA GLU A 137 -38.50 -33.70 31.13
C GLU A 137 -38.26 -34.60 32.34
N ARG A 138 -37.30 -34.27 33.21
CA ARG A 138 -37.06 -34.96 34.49
C ARG A 138 -38.31 -34.91 35.37
N ARG A 139 -38.98 -33.75 35.50
CA ARG A 139 -40.27 -33.63 36.20
C ARG A 139 -41.37 -34.49 35.58
N ARG A 140 -41.47 -34.54 34.24
CA ARG A 140 -42.44 -35.39 33.53
C ARG A 140 -42.16 -36.88 33.78
N LYS A 141 -40.91 -37.33 33.66
CA LYS A 141 -40.50 -38.72 33.96
C LYS A 141 -40.75 -39.08 35.42
N GLY A 142 -40.44 -38.19 36.37
CA GLY A 142 -40.76 -38.39 37.79
C GLY A 142 -42.27 -38.51 38.06
N ARG A 143 -43.09 -37.65 37.45
CA ARG A 143 -44.56 -37.74 37.54
C ARG A 143 -45.11 -39.04 36.94
N LEU A 144 -44.55 -39.50 35.83
CA LEU A 144 -44.91 -40.79 35.21
C LEU A 144 -44.55 -41.97 36.11
N ARG A 145 -43.40 -41.90 36.79
CA ARG A 145 -42.92 -42.96 37.71
C ARG A 145 -43.75 -43.05 39.00
N ASN A 146 -44.21 -41.91 39.53
CA ASN A 146 -45.07 -41.83 40.72
C ASN A 146 -46.57 -41.94 40.39
N ARG A 147 -46.95 -42.31 39.17
CA ARG A 147 -48.36 -42.46 38.79
C ARG A 147 -48.88 -43.79 39.40
N PRO A 148 -49.88 -43.76 40.29
CA PRO A 148 -50.40 -44.99 40.89
C PRO A 148 -51.02 -45.89 39.80
N LYS A 149 -50.71 -47.20 39.86
CA LYS A 149 -51.31 -48.19 38.96
C LYS A 149 -52.82 -48.18 39.15
N ARG A 150 -53.57 -47.80 38.12
CA ARG A 150 -55.04 -47.94 38.12
C ARG A 150 -55.37 -49.42 38.22
N ASN A 151 -55.76 -49.87 39.41
CA ASN A 151 -56.41 -51.16 39.61
C ASN A 151 -57.79 -51.10 38.96
N ASN A 152 -57.90 -51.61 37.74
CA ASN A 152 -59.19 -51.98 37.18
C ASN A 152 -59.66 -53.27 37.86
N LYS A 153 -60.38 -53.14 38.99
CA LYS A 153 -61.24 -54.20 39.48
C LYS A 153 -62.54 -54.15 38.68
N LYS A 154 -62.66 -55.06 37.71
CA LYS A 154 -63.96 -55.52 37.20
C LYS A 154 -64.62 -56.32 38.32
N ARG A 155 -65.77 -55.87 38.81
CA ARG A 155 -66.94 -56.68 39.21
C ARG A 155 -68.00 -55.76 39.79
#